data_AF-A0A2N7Q9W2-F1
#
_entry.id   AF-A0A2N7Q9W2-F1
#
_cell.length_a   1.000
_cell.length_b   1.000
_cell.length_c   1.000
_cell.angle_alpha   90.00
_cell.angle_beta   90.00
_cell.angle_gamma   90.00
#
_symmetry.space_group_name_H-M   'P 1'
#
loop_
_entity.id
_entity.type
_entity.pdbx_description
1 polymer ?
#
loop_
_entity_poly.entity_id
_entity_poly.type
_entity_poly.pdbx_seq_one_letter_code
_entity_poly.pdbx_strand_id
1 'polypeptide(L)'
;EVTTGRPQVAYREAITTRADFDYTHKKQTGGAGQFGRVIGYLEPFDGNYEFVNEVKGGHIPREFIPSCDKGFQASLRKGQLIGSPVIGVRVVLTDGQYHPVDSSDIAFQMAAQGAFRQAYKKAKPQILEPIMRVVVETPSEFSGNVFGSLNQRRGLIVSSIEDGTYSRIEAEVPLSEMFGYSTILRSLTQGKAEFTMEFLKYSQVPVAVAEKLMEEKKMASAGEEKKKKSPPRKRRNGMVQKSLISRSPIKTLEKNISGGVGPGNLGVLASRKGVGKTACLVQIALDRLFEEKPVIHVSYASRVDYIISWYEEIFKNLAGRENLKSAMEIHDRVVRNRVIMNFRQEGLPTEQVLRSLEALLGPGNFRAKTIIVDGFDFYLPVARDLELFKKFAAEHQLEFWFSCSLRGEDSLFDEHGVPFVLKNYLDFIDIIITLEQDNSHVKLNLVKDHQQISGKKLKLQLDPQTLLLDRI
;
A
#
# COMPACT_ATOMS: atom_id res chain seq x y z
N GLU A 1 -23.80 6.95 38.94
CA GLU A 1 -23.69 5.98 37.82
C GLU A 1 -23.05 6.71 36.64
N VAL A 2 -22.03 6.14 36.00
CA VAL A 2 -21.38 6.75 34.83
C VAL A 2 -21.54 5.80 33.66
N THR A 3 -22.11 6.30 32.57
CA THR A 3 -22.32 5.51 31.35
C THR A 3 -21.04 5.52 30.52
N THR A 4 -20.39 4.37 30.38
CA THR A 4 -19.18 4.22 29.55
C THR A 4 -19.55 3.95 28.10
N GLY A 5 -19.03 4.74 27.16
CA GLY A 5 -19.22 4.57 25.71
C GLY A 5 -17.91 4.26 24.98
N ARG A 6 -18.00 3.86 23.71
CA ARG A 6 -16.80 3.72 22.85
C ARG A 6 -16.21 5.11 22.58
N PRO A 7 -14.87 5.26 22.60
CA PRO A 7 -14.24 6.52 22.22
C PRO A 7 -14.65 6.91 20.79
N GLN A 8 -14.88 8.20 20.56
CA GLN A 8 -15.17 8.69 19.21
C GLN A 8 -13.88 8.78 18.40
N VAL A 9 -13.91 8.20 17.20
CA VAL A 9 -12.80 8.30 16.24
C VAL A 9 -12.84 9.68 15.59
N ALA A 10 -11.70 10.37 15.59
CA ALA A 10 -11.55 11.69 15.01
C ALA A 10 -11.43 11.64 13.48
N TYR A 11 -12.52 11.28 12.79
CA TYR A 11 -12.59 11.31 11.32
C TYR A 11 -12.36 12.72 10.76
N ARG A 12 -11.99 12.78 9.47
CA ARG A 12 -11.85 14.02 8.70
C ARG A 12 -12.56 13.87 7.35
N GLU A 13 -12.76 14.98 6.66
CA GLU A 13 -13.16 14.99 5.25
C GLU A 13 -12.08 15.68 4.41
N ALA A 14 -11.96 15.33 3.14
CA ALA A 14 -11.04 15.98 2.21
C ALA A 14 -11.61 15.97 0.79
N ILE A 15 -11.18 16.90 -0.05
CA ILE A 15 -11.56 16.93 -1.48
C ILE A 15 -10.55 16.16 -2.33
N THR A 16 -10.99 15.64 -3.48
CA THR A 16 -10.14 14.77 -4.32
C THR A 16 -9.84 15.32 -5.71
N THR A 17 -10.52 16.40 -6.11
CA THR A 17 -10.36 17.07 -7.40
C THR A 17 -10.57 18.56 -7.26
N ARG A 18 -9.94 19.35 -8.14
CA ARG A 18 -10.23 20.77 -8.27
C ARG A 18 -11.70 21.02 -8.61
N ALA A 19 -12.30 22.06 -8.04
CA ALA A 19 -13.64 22.50 -8.37
C ALA A 19 -13.77 24.02 -8.30
N ASP A 20 -14.24 24.63 -9.39
CA ASP A 20 -14.48 26.07 -9.46
C ASP A 20 -15.80 26.47 -8.78
N PHE A 21 -15.78 27.65 -8.18
CA PHE A 21 -16.93 28.33 -7.59
C PHE A 21 -17.10 29.73 -8.19
N ASP A 22 -18.35 30.12 -8.30
CA ASP A 22 -18.79 31.49 -8.58
C ASP A 22 -20.08 31.65 -7.79
N TYR A 23 -19.98 32.35 -6.66
CA TYR A 23 -21.07 32.47 -5.72
C TYR A 23 -21.29 33.92 -5.35
N THR A 24 -22.54 34.35 -5.47
CA THR A 24 -23.01 35.66 -5.02
C THR A 24 -23.90 35.49 -3.80
N HIS A 25 -23.46 36.04 -2.68
CA HIS A 25 -24.31 36.27 -1.52
C HIS A 25 -25.01 37.61 -1.68
N LYS A 26 -26.33 37.57 -1.84
CA LYS A 26 -27.18 38.77 -1.85
C LYS A 26 -28.38 38.54 -0.94
N LYS A 27 -28.50 39.35 0.12
CA LYS A 27 -29.67 39.36 1.02
C LYS A 27 -30.07 40.80 1.31
N GLN A 28 -31.38 41.02 1.40
CA GLN A 28 -31.93 42.32 1.80
C GLN A 28 -33.06 42.05 2.80
N THR A 29 -32.87 42.49 4.04
CA THR A 29 -33.85 42.36 5.14
C THR A 29 -33.95 43.71 5.86
N GLY A 30 -34.62 44.68 5.24
CA GLY A 30 -34.89 46.03 5.78
C GLY A 30 -33.63 46.87 6.09
N GLY A 31 -33.43 48.00 5.42
CA GLY A 31 -32.22 48.83 5.55
C GLY A 31 -31.10 48.43 4.59
N ALA A 32 -29.84 48.67 4.98
CA ALA A 32 -28.65 48.32 4.16
C ALA A 32 -28.59 46.80 3.91
N GLY A 33 -28.32 46.42 2.66
CA GLY A 33 -28.30 45.03 2.23
C GLY A 33 -27.00 44.31 2.60
N GLN A 34 -26.90 43.05 2.17
CA GLN A 34 -25.67 42.28 2.14
C GLN A 34 -25.36 41.90 0.71
N PHE A 35 -24.14 42.22 0.26
CA PHE A 35 -23.64 41.84 -1.06
C PHE A 35 -22.18 41.40 -0.98
N GLY A 36 -21.88 40.26 -1.59
CA GLY A 36 -20.51 39.84 -1.87
C GLY A 36 -20.52 38.72 -2.90
N ARG A 37 -19.69 38.85 -3.94
CA ARG A 37 -19.46 37.80 -4.92
C ARG A 37 -18.00 37.37 -4.85
N VAL A 38 -17.76 36.06 -4.81
CA VAL A 38 -16.42 35.47 -4.82
C VAL A 38 -16.34 34.42 -5.92
N ILE A 39 -15.23 34.44 -6.66
CA ILE A 39 -14.96 33.58 -7.81
C ILE A 39 -13.57 32.98 -7.63
N GLY A 40 -13.44 31.70 -7.91
CA GLY A 40 -12.20 30.99 -7.68
C GLY A 40 -12.37 29.48 -7.73
N TYR A 41 -11.48 28.75 -7.06
CA TYR A 41 -11.55 27.29 -7.00
C TYR A 41 -11.01 26.72 -5.69
N LEU A 42 -11.48 25.52 -5.37
CA LEU A 42 -10.91 24.64 -4.35
C LEU A 42 -10.04 23.60 -5.05
N GLU A 43 -8.90 23.23 -4.48
CA GLU A 43 -8.11 22.09 -4.93
C GLU A 43 -7.48 21.30 -3.77
N PRO A 44 -7.19 20.00 -3.97
CA PRO A 44 -6.49 19.20 -2.97
C PRO A 44 -5.12 19.79 -2.65
N PHE A 45 -4.73 19.73 -1.38
CA PHE A 45 -3.47 20.26 -0.87
C PHE A 45 -2.87 19.30 0.17
N ASP A 46 -1.55 19.17 0.19
CA ASP A 46 -0.85 18.24 1.08
C ASP A 46 -0.78 18.75 2.54
N GLY A 47 -0.92 20.06 2.75
CA GLY A 47 -1.04 20.64 4.09
C GLY A 47 -2.49 20.67 4.60
N ASN A 48 -2.73 21.27 5.77
CA ASN A 48 -4.08 21.32 6.35
C ASN A 48 -5.02 22.27 5.59
N TYR A 49 -4.56 23.50 5.34
CA TYR A 49 -5.32 24.55 4.66
C TYR A 49 -4.36 25.57 4.06
N GLU A 50 -4.68 26.07 2.87
CA GLU A 50 -3.97 27.20 2.27
C GLU A 50 -4.95 28.16 1.58
N PHE A 51 -4.73 29.46 1.75
CA PHE A 51 -5.49 30.51 1.08
C PHE A 51 -4.56 31.30 0.15
N VAL A 52 -4.94 31.38 -1.12
CA VAL A 52 -4.21 32.12 -2.16
C VAL A 52 -5.12 33.21 -2.72
N ASN A 53 -4.66 34.46 -2.67
CA ASN A 53 -5.33 35.59 -3.26
C ASN A 53 -4.69 35.96 -4.61
N GLU A 54 -5.44 35.79 -5.69
CA GLU A 54 -5.04 36.18 -7.05
C GLU A 54 -5.93 37.30 -7.62
N VAL A 55 -6.77 37.93 -6.79
CA VAL A 55 -7.67 39.00 -7.22
C VAL A 55 -6.88 40.20 -7.75
N LYS A 56 -7.21 40.64 -8.97
CA LYS A 56 -6.63 41.82 -9.63
C LYS A 56 -7.68 42.91 -9.82
N GLY A 57 -7.23 44.14 -10.08
CA GLY A 57 -8.13 45.24 -10.49
C GLY A 57 -9.07 45.79 -9.40
N GLY A 58 -8.95 45.35 -8.14
CA GLY A 58 -9.77 45.87 -7.04
C GLY A 58 -11.23 45.43 -7.07
N HIS A 59 -11.57 44.37 -7.81
CA HIS A 59 -12.93 43.82 -7.87
C HIS A 59 -13.46 43.31 -6.52
N ILE A 60 -12.53 42.94 -5.63
CA ILE A 60 -12.77 42.84 -4.19
C ILE A 60 -11.81 43.81 -3.51
N PRO A 61 -12.30 44.77 -2.70
CA PRO A 61 -11.44 45.65 -1.90
C PRO A 61 -10.51 44.84 -0.97
N ARG A 62 -9.26 45.29 -0.82
CA ARG A 62 -8.20 44.53 -0.12
C ARG A 62 -8.55 44.25 1.34
N GLU A 63 -9.31 45.14 1.97
CA GLU A 63 -9.82 45.01 3.33
C GLU A 63 -10.77 43.82 3.52
N PHE A 64 -11.45 43.38 2.46
CA PHE A 64 -12.40 42.25 2.53
C PHE A 64 -11.77 40.89 2.18
N ILE A 65 -10.54 40.86 1.65
CA ILE A 65 -9.81 39.61 1.37
C ILE A 65 -9.66 38.74 2.63
N PRO A 66 -9.25 39.27 3.81
CA PRO A 66 -9.21 38.50 5.05
C PRO A 66 -10.59 37.98 5.50
N SER A 67 -11.67 38.69 5.14
CA SER A 67 -13.04 38.26 5.43
C SER A 67 -13.47 37.08 4.55
N CYS A 68 -13.01 37.00 3.30
CA CYS A 68 -13.18 35.80 2.50
C CYS A 68 -12.47 34.59 3.13
N ASP A 69 -11.20 34.73 3.50
CA ASP A 69 -10.41 33.68 4.16
C ASP A 69 -11.10 33.16 5.44
N LYS A 70 -11.53 34.07 6.33
CA LYS A 70 -12.32 33.71 7.53
C LYS A 70 -13.57 32.87 7.20
N GLY A 71 -14.29 33.22 6.12
CA GLY A 71 -15.46 32.46 5.67
C GLY A 71 -15.10 31.06 5.15
N PHE A 72 -13.99 30.92 4.43
CA PHE A 72 -13.48 29.62 3.99
C PHE A 72 -13.05 28.76 5.18
N GLN A 73 -12.25 29.29 6.10
CA GLN A 73 -11.83 28.58 7.32
C GLN A 73 -13.02 28.13 8.19
N ALA A 74 -14.06 28.96 8.30
CA ALA A 74 -15.28 28.59 9.01
C ALA A 74 -15.96 27.36 8.38
N SER A 75 -15.88 27.21 7.05
CA SER A 75 -16.46 26.07 6.32
C SER A 75 -15.69 24.77 6.53
N LEU A 76 -14.41 24.83 6.90
CA LEU A 76 -13.59 23.65 7.18
C LEU A 76 -13.97 22.96 8.49
N ARG A 77 -14.61 23.66 9.44
CA ARG A 77 -14.92 23.10 10.76
C ARG A 77 -15.94 21.94 10.70
N LYS A 78 -16.81 21.94 9.68
CA LYS A 78 -17.90 20.96 9.54
C LYS A 78 -18.15 20.65 8.07
N GLY A 79 -17.62 19.53 7.61
CA GLY A 79 -17.86 18.98 6.28
C GLY A 79 -19.32 18.56 6.06
N GLN A 80 -19.69 18.33 4.80
CA GLN A 80 -21.07 17.99 4.44
C GLN A 80 -21.35 16.48 4.40
N LEU A 81 -20.34 15.62 4.43
CA LEU A 81 -20.55 14.17 4.36
C LEU A 81 -21.00 13.61 5.71
N ILE A 82 -20.19 13.83 6.74
CA ILE A 82 -20.43 13.32 8.09
C ILE A 82 -20.37 14.43 9.15
N GLY A 83 -20.04 15.65 8.76
CA GLY A 83 -19.89 16.77 9.69
C GLY A 83 -18.52 16.80 10.37
N SER A 84 -17.54 16.07 9.83
CA SER A 84 -16.18 16.07 10.36
C SER A 84 -15.37 17.24 9.79
N PRO A 85 -14.31 17.71 10.48
CA PRO A 85 -13.46 18.77 9.96
C PRO A 85 -12.84 18.40 8.61
N VAL A 86 -12.85 19.35 7.68
CA VAL A 86 -12.25 19.24 6.35
C VAL A 86 -10.78 19.63 6.44
N ILE A 87 -9.90 18.82 5.86
CA ILE A 87 -8.45 19.07 5.74
C ILE A 87 -8.00 18.90 4.29
N GLY A 88 -6.77 19.31 3.99
CA GLY A 88 -6.17 19.05 2.67
C GLY A 88 -6.75 19.93 1.57
N VAL A 89 -7.07 21.19 1.87
CA VAL A 89 -7.73 22.09 0.92
C VAL A 89 -6.92 23.36 0.73
N ARG A 90 -6.60 23.66 -0.53
CA ARG A 90 -6.21 25.00 -0.95
C ARG A 90 -7.41 25.71 -1.56
N VAL A 91 -7.59 26.97 -1.20
CA VAL A 91 -8.58 27.87 -1.77
C VAL A 91 -7.86 28.96 -2.53
N VAL A 92 -8.20 29.11 -3.81
CA VAL A 92 -7.65 30.17 -4.66
C VAL A 92 -8.79 31.12 -5.03
N LEU A 93 -8.68 32.36 -4.60
CA LEU A 93 -9.63 33.43 -4.90
C LEU A 93 -9.10 34.23 -6.09
N THR A 94 -9.78 34.13 -7.24
CA THR A 94 -9.30 34.70 -8.50
C THR A 94 -10.00 36.00 -8.88
N ASP A 95 -11.28 36.14 -8.51
CA ASP A 95 -12.08 37.32 -8.85
C ASP A 95 -13.27 37.49 -7.89
N GLY A 96 -14.05 38.54 -8.04
CA GLY A 96 -15.28 38.77 -7.28
C GLY A 96 -15.97 40.07 -7.64
N GLN A 97 -16.95 40.47 -6.84
CA GLN A 97 -17.61 41.77 -6.96
C GLN A 97 -18.04 42.26 -5.58
N TYR A 98 -18.00 43.57 -5.39
CA TYR A 98 -18.52 44.26 -4.21
C TYR A 98 -19.56 45.30 -4.60
N HIS A 99 -20.38 45.71 -3.63
CA HIS A 99 -21.31 46.83 -3.74
C HIS A 99 -20.92 47.89 -2.71
N PRO A 100 -20.79 49.18 -3.07
CA PRO A 100 -20.27 50.20 -2.17
C PRO A 100 -21.04 50.37 -0.86
N VAL A 101 -22.35 50.08 -0.86
CA VAL A 101 -23.23 50.28 0.31
C VAL A 101 -23.58 48.97 1.01
N ASP A 102 -23.67 47.87 0.26
CA ASP A 102 -24.19 46.60 0.79
C ASP A 102 -23.07 45.58 1.10
N SER A 103 -21.82 45.85 0.70
CA SER A 103 -20.70 44.99 1.05
C SER A 103 -20.15 45.28 2.44
N SER A 104 -19.90 44.21 3.17
CA SER A 104 -19.38 44.22 4.54
C SER A 104 -18.60 42.94 4.82
N ASP A 105 -17.86 42.91 5.92
CA ASP A 105 -17.11 41.72 6.35
C ASP A 105 -17.98 40.47 6.43
N ILE A 106 -19.18 40.60 7.00
CA ILE A 106 -20.10 39.47 7.14
C ILE A 106 -20.63 39.01 5.78
N ALA A 107 -20.85 39.93 4.83
CA ALA A 107 -21.32 39.58 3.50
C ALA A 107 -20.28 38.75 2.73
N PHE A 108 -18.99 39.12 2.81
CA PHE A 108 -17.91 38.36 2.18
C PHE A 108 -17.60 37.03 2.88
N GLN A 109 -17.75 36.95 4.21
CA GLN A 109 -17.68 35.68 4.92
C GLN A 109 -18.80 34.72 4.49
N MET A 110 -20.04 35.23 4.35
CA MET A 110 -21.17 34.43 3.88
C MET A 110 -21.02 34.02 2.41
N ALA A 111 -20.50 34.91 1.56
CA ALA A 111 -20.17 34.59 0.17
C ALA A 111 -19.14 33.47 0.08
N ALA A 112 -18.04 33.55 0.85
CA ALA A 112 -17.02 32.51 0.91
C ALA A 112 -17.57 31.17 1.42
N GLN A 113 -18.43 31.17 2.45
CA GLN A 113 -19.09 29.95 2.92
C GLN A 113 -20.00 29.35 1.85
N GLY A 114 -20.77 30.16 1.14
CA GLY A 114 -21.63 29.70 0.04
C GLY A 114 -20.83 29.12 -1.13
N ALA A 115 -19.74 29.79 -1.50
CA ALA A 115 -18.79 29.35 -2.51
C ALA A 115 -18.14 28.01 -2.16
N PHE A 116 -17.67 27.86 -0.92
CA PHE A 116 -17.13 26.60 -0.43
C PHE A 116 -18.16 25.48 -0.56
N ARG A 117 -19.41 25.71 -0.11
CA ARG A 117 -20.48 24.69 -0.21
C ARG A 117 -20.79 24.31 -1.66
N GLN A 118 -20.74 25.26 -2.59
CA GLN A 118 -20.98 25.03 -4.02
C GLN A 118 -19.87 24.18 -4.66
N ALA A 119 -18.61 24.50 -4.39
CA ALA A 119 -17.46 23.77 -4.92
C ALA A 119 -17.23 22.43 -4.21
N TYR A 120 -17.47 22.34 -2.91
CA TYR A 120 -17.19 21.15 -2.09
C TYR A 120 -17.83 19.88 -2.67
N LYS A 121 -19.11 19.95 -3.07
CA LYS A 121 -19.81 18.80 -3.68
C LYS A 121 -19.22 18.41 -5.04
N LYS A 122 -18.80 19.40 -5.84
CA LYS A 122 -18.19 19.18 -7.15
C LYS A 122 -16.76 18.62 -7.03
N ALA A 123 -16.09 18.94 -5.92
CA ALA A 123 -14.71 18.53 -5.61
C ALA A 123 -14.57 17.07 -5.16
N LYS A 124 -15.68 16.29 -5.19
CA LYS A 124 -15.76 14.86 -4.85
C LYS A 124 -15.14 14.58 -3.48
N PRO A 125 -15.79 15.03 -2.40
CA PRO A 125 -15.24 14.89 -1.07
C PRO A 125 -15.24 13.41 -0.63
N GLN A 126 -14.32 13.06 0.24
CA GLN A 126 -14.14 11.73 0.81
C GLN A 126 -13.95 11.81 2.33
N ILE A 127 -14.24 10.72 3.02
CA ILE A 127 -14.04 10.56 4.46
C ILE A 127 -12.66 9.95 4.69
N LEU A 128 -11.93 10.50 5.65
CA LEU A 128 -10.63 10.01 6.10
C LEU A 128 -10.72 9.47 7.52
N GLU A 129 -10.06 8.34 7.77
CA GLU A 129 -9.87 7.75 9.09
C GLU A 129 -8.42 7.89 9.55
N PRO A 130 -8.18 8.05 10.87
CA PRO A 130 -6.83 8.04 11.41
C PRO A 130 -6.27 6.61 11.39
N ILE A 131 -5.09 6.49 10.79
CA ILE A 131 -4.29 5.27 10.75
C ILE A 131 -3.22 5.37 11.83
N MET A 132 -3.12 4.31 12.62
CA MET A 132 -2.15 4.15 13.70
C MET A 132 -0.99 3.30 13.21
N ARG A 133 0.23 3.70 13.54
CA ARG A 133 1.38 2.80 13.49
C ARG A 133 1.36 1.97 14.76
N VAL A 134 1.20 0.66 14.61
CA VAL A 134 1.08 -0.31 15.69
C VAL A 134 2.32 -1.19 15.69
N VAL A 135 3.01 -1.28 16.82
CA VAL A 135 4.13 -2.20 17.00
C VAL A 135 3.75 -3.21 18.07
N VAL A 136 3.72 -4.49 17.72
CA VAL A 136 3.40 -5.59 18.62
C VAL A 136 4.67 -6.40 18.89
N GLU A 137 4.96 -6.66 20.16
CA GLU A 137 6.04 -7.53 20.60
C GLU A 137 5.43 -8.78 21.27
N THR A 138 5.78 -9.96 20.77
CA THR A 138 5.17 -11.23 21.18
C THR A 138 6.19 -12.36 21.13
N PRO A 139 6.12 -13.40 21.98
CA PRO A 139 6.87 -14.62 21.76
C PRO A 139 6.60 -15.19 20.37
N SER A 140 7.64 -15.72 19.72
CA SER A 140 7.59 -16.24 18.35
C SER A 140 6.50 -17.30 18.13
N GLU A 141 6.21 -18.12 19.14
CA GLU A 141 5.17 -19.15 19.09
C GLU A 141 3.76 -18.60 18.84
N PHE A 142 3.51 -17.32 19.14
CA PHE A 142 2.21 -16.67 18.93
C PHE A 142 2.20 -15.66 17.77
N SER A 143 3.32 -15.47 17.07
CA SER A 143 3.44 -14.48 15.99
C SER A 143 2.33 -14.65 14.95
N GLY A 144 2.03 -15.89 14.56
CA GLY A 144 0.95 -16.24 13.65
C GLY A 144 -0.43 -15.76 14.09
N ASN A 145 -0.77 -15.92 15.36
CA ASN A 145 -2.05 -15.45 15.92
C ASN A 145 -2.14 -13.92 15.89
N VAL A 146 -1.03 -13.24 16.18
CA VAL A 146 -0.94 -11.78 16.13
C VAL A 146 -1.13 -11.26 14.71
N PHE A 147 -0.45 -11.86 13.73
CA PHE A 147 -0.65 -11.53 12.31
C PHE A 147 -2.11 -11.69 11.88
N GLY A 148 -2.72 -12.83 12.20
CA GLY A 148 -4.14 -13.06 11.90
C GLY A 148 -5.05 -12.00 12.52
N SER A 149 -4.79 -11.61 13.77
CA SER A 149 -5.59 -10.58 14.45
C SER A 149 -5.44 -9.19 13.84
N LEU A 150 -4.22 -8.79 13.45
CA LEU A 150 -3.98 -7.51 12.79
C LEU A 150 -4.66 -7.48 11.41
N ASN A 151 -4.56 -8.56 10.63
CA ASN A 151 -5.23 -8.67 9.32
C ASN A 151 -6.76 -8.57 9.44
N GLN A 152 -7.36 -9.23 10.42
CA GLN A 152 -8.81 -9.14 10.69
C GLN A 152 -9.27 -7.70 11.01
N ARG A 153 -8.36 -6.86 11.50
CA ARG A 153 -8.59 -5.45 11.84
C ARG A 153 -8.24 -4.48 10.71
N ARG A 154 -8.19 -4.97 9.46
CA ARG A 154 -7.74 -4.18 8.29
C ARG A 154 -6.31 -3.63 8.46
N GLY A 155 -5.52 -4.28 9.30
CA GLY A 155 -4.12 -3.95 9.52
C GLY A 155 -3.30 -4.29 8.29
N LEU A 156 -2.43 -3.37 7.91
CA LEU A 156 -1.43 -3.56 6.89
C LEU A 156 -0.11 -3.87 7.57
N ILE A 157 0.40 -5.09 7.44
CA ILE A 157 1.71 -5.46 7.98
C ILE A 157 2.80 -4.76 7.17
N VAL A 158 3.58 -3.90 7.83
CA VAL A 158 4.70 -3.17 7.23
C VAL A 158 5.95 -4.06 7.23
N SER A 159 6.24 -4.65 8.39
CA SER A 159 7.41 -5.51 8.58
C SER A 159 7.23 -6.41 9.80
N SER A 160 7.95 -7.52 9.83
CA SER A 160 8.14 -8.32 11.05
C SER A 160 9.59 -8.76 11.15
N ILE A 161 10.13 -8.70 12.37
CA ILE A 161 11.48 -9.13 12.72
C ILE A 161 11.35 -10.21 13.79
N GLU A 162 11.99 -11.35 13.57
CA GLU A 162 12.03 -12.45 14.55
C GLU A 162 13.47 -12.74 14.98
N ASP A 163 13.69 -12.83 16.29
CA ASP A 163 15.01 -13.11 16.89
C ASP A 163 15.15 -14.54 17.46
N GLY A 164 14.17 -15.40 17.16
CA GLY A 164 14.07 -16.79 17.60
C GLY A 164 13.24 -16.98 18.87
N THR A 165 13.26 -16.02 19.79
CA THR A 165 12.46 -16.09 21.03
C THR A 165 11.24 -15.17 20.95
N TYR A 166 11.43 -13.98 20.39
CA TYR A 166 10.41 -12.96 20.22
C TYR A 166 10.30 -12.53 18.76
N SER A 167 9.08 -12.08 18.42
CA SER A 167 8.73 -11.45 17.16
C SER A 167 8.21 -10.05 17.41
N ARG A 168 8.72 -9.10 16.64
CA ARG A 168 8.31 -7.70 16.62
C ARG A 168 7.63 -7.40 15.29
N ILE A 169 6.33 -7.15 15.33
CA ILE A 169 5.47 -6.95 14.16
C ILE A 169 5.04 -5.49 14.11
N GLU A 170 5.37 -4.80 13.02
CA GLU A 170 4.94 -3.43 12.75
C GLU A 170 3.82 -3.43 11.70
N ALA A 171 2.72 -2.71 11.99
CA ALA A 171 1.56 -2.64 11.12
C ALA A 171 0.91 -1.24 11.13
N GLU A 172 0.31 -0.84 10.01
CA GLU A 172 -0.59 0.30 9.94
C GLU A 172 -2.04 -0.18 10.15
N VAL A 173 -2.71 0.27 11.22
CA VAL A 173 -4.07 -0.18 11.57
C VAL A 173 -5.00 1.01 11.77
N PRO A 174 -6.22 1.02 11.20
CA PRO A 174 -7.19 2.07 11.49
C PRO A 174 -7.56 2.12 12.97
N LEU A 175 -7.57 3.32 13.56
CA LEU A 175 -7.87 3.48 14.99
C LEU A 175 -9.24 2.91 15.37
N SER A 176 -10.23 2.99 14.48
CA SER A 176 -11.57 2.43 14.69
C SER A 176 -11.55 0.92 14.96
N GLU A 177 -10.55 0.23 14.43
CA GLU A 177 -10.36 -1.21 14.56
C GLU A 177 -9.48 -1.57 15.77
N MET A 178 -8.91 -0.60 16.49
CA MET A 178 -8.01 -0.87 17.62
C MET A 178 -8.71 -0.95 18.98
N PHE A 179 -10.00 -0.60 19.04
CA PHE A 179 -10.77 -0.70 20.28
C PHE A 179 -10.84 -2.15 20.79
N GLY A 180 -10.51 -2.34 22.06
CA GLY A 180 -10.47 -3.65 22.70
C GLY A 180 -9.33 -4.55 22.21
N TYR A 181 -8.38 -4.04 21.43
CA TYR A 181 -7.28 -4.86 20.91
C TYR A 181 -6.42 -5.46 22.03
N SER A 182 -6.13 -4.70 23.09
CA SER A 182 -5.34 -5.20 24.23
C SER A 182 -5.88 -6.51 24.81
N THR A 183 -7.19 -6.61 25.04
CA THR A 183 -7.82 -7.82 25.60
C THR A 183 -7.68 -9.01 24.65
N ILE A 184 -7.90 -8.77 23.35
CA ILE A 184 -7.80 -9.81 22.32
C ILE A 184 -6.35 -10.27 22.16
N LEU A 185 -5.40 -9.34 22.12
CA LEU A 185 -3.97 -9.64 22.04
C LEU A 185 -3.53 -10.50 23.22
N ARG A 186 -3.90 -10.14 24.46
CA ARG A 186 -3.58 -10.95 25.65
C ARG A 186 -4.18 -12.35 25.56
N SER A 187 -5.42 -12.49 25.11
CA SER A 187 -6.05 -13.82 24.94
C SER A 187 -5.28 -14.69 23.93
N LEU A 188 -4.91 -14.12 22.78
CA LEU A 188 -4.20 -14.83 21.70
C LEU A 188 -2.76 -15.24 22.04
N THR A 189 -2.18 -14.60 23.06
CA THR A 189 -0.75 -14.71 23.41
C THR A 189 -0.56 -15.18 24.86
N GLN A 190 -1.62 -15.64 25.52
CA GLN A 190 -1.63 -16.03 26.94
C GLN A 190 -1.11 -14.91 27.87
N GLY A 191 -1.32 -13.66 27.47
CA GLY A 191 -0.90 -12.46 28.20
C GLY A 191 0.58 -12.11 28.04
N LYS A 192 1.31 -12.78 27.13
CA LYS A 192 2.77 -12.60 26.96
C LYS A 192 3.14 -11.55 25.91
N ALA A 193 2.18 -10.97 25.19
CA ALA A 193 2.45 -9.93 24.20
C ALA A 193 1.98 -8.55 24.65
N GLU A 194 2.67 -7.54 24.13
CA GLU A 194 2.34 -6.13 24.30
C GLU A 194 2.32 -5.40 22.96
N PHE A 195 1.67 -4.24 22.93
CA PHE A 195 1.70 -3.39 21.76
C PHE A 195 1.75 -1.92 22.13
N THR A 196 2.36 -1.14 21.25
CA THR A 196 2.32 0.33 21.26
C THR A 196 1.62 0.81 20.01
N MET A 197 1.01 2.00 20.07
CA MET A 197 0.45 2.63 18.88
C MET A 197 0.59 4.14 18.91
N GLU A 198 0.92 4.73 17.76
CA GLU A 198 1.02 6.18 17.57
C GLU A 198 0.27 6.62 16.31
N PHE A 199 -0.23 7.86 16.29
CA PHE A 199 -0.89 8.39 15.09
C PHE A 199 0.13 8.51 13.95
N LEU A 200 -0.18 7.91 12.80
CA LEU A 200 0.68 7.97 11.63
C LEU A 200 0.19 9.00 10.61
N LYS A 201 -1.04 8.83 10.12
CA LYS A 201 -1.61 9.64 9.04
C LYS A 201 -3.12 9.49 8.97
N TYR A 202 -3.76 10.36 8.19
CA TYR A 202 -5.13 10.15 7.74
C TYR A 202 -5.13 9.41 6.40
N SER A 203 -6.02 8.44 6.24
CA SER A 203 -6.20 7.68 4.99
C SER A 203 -7.66 7.55 4.61
N GLN A 204 -7.94 7.32 3.33
CA GLN A 204 -9.29 7.19 2.82
C GLN A 204 -10.00 5.97 3.42
N VAL A 205 -11.19 6.21 3.96
CA VAL A 205 -12.06 5.14 4.47
C VAL A 205 -12.56 4.26 3.32
N PRO A 206 -12.58 2.92 3.48
CA PRO A 206 -13.21 2.02 2.51
C PRO A 206 -14.66 2.39 2.22
N VAL A 207 -15.10 2.24 0.96
CA VAL A 207 -16.44 2.66 0.50
C VAL A 207 -17.57 2.16 1.40
N ALA A 208 -17.54 0.88 1.80
CA ALA A 208 -18.56 0.29 2.66
C ALA A 208 -18.64 0.95 4.05
N VAL A 209 -17.49 1.32 4.62
CA VAL A 209 -17.43 2.01 5.93
C VAL A 209 -17.87 3.46 5.76
N ALA A 210 -17.49 4.12 4.66
CA ALA A 210 -17.91 5.49 4.36
C ALA A 210 -19.43 5.60 4.20
N GLU A 211 -20.06 4.66 3.49
CA GLU A 211 -21.52 4.57 3.35
C GLU A 211 -22.21 4.42 4.71
N LYS A 212 -21.69 3.54 5.57
CA LYS A 212 -22.20 3.35 6.93
C LYS A 212 -22.09 4.61 7.78
N LEU A 213 -20.94 5.29 7.76
CA LEU A 213 -20.76 6.55 8.50
C LEU A 213 -21.71 7.66 8.02
N MET A 214 -21.96 7.74 6.70
CA MET A 214 -22.95 8.66 6.15
C MET A 214 -24.38 8.29 6.56
N GLU A 215 -24.72 7.00 6.65
CA GLU A 215 -26.02 6.53 7.14
C GLU A 215 -26.22 6.82 8.63
N GLU A 216 -25.21 6.54 9.46
CA GLU A 216 -25.24 6.88 10.89
C GLU A 216 -25.41 8.38 11.10
N LYS A 217 -24.71 9.21 10.31
CA LYS A 217 -24.91 10.66 10.35
C LYS A 217 -26.32 11.04 9.95
N LYS A 218 -26.84 10.45 8.87
CA LYS A 218 -28.22 10.69 8.41
C LYS A 218 -29.24 10.31 9.48
N MET A 219 -29.07 9.16 10.14
CA MET A 219 -29.96 8.73 11.24
C MET A 219 -29.87 9.66 12.44
N ALA A 220 -28.67 10.11 12.82
CA ALA A 220 -28.47 11.08 13.89
C ALA A 220 -29.06 12.47 13.56
N SER A 221 -29.12 12.85 12.27
CA SER A 221 -29.79 14.08 11.83
C SER A 221 -31.29 13.91 11.54
N ALA A 222 -31.76 12.69 11.26
CA ALA A 222 -33.14 12.38 10.85
C ALA A 222 -34.13 12.23 12.02
N GLY A 223 -33.83 12.85 13.16
CA GLY A 223 -34.86 13.43 14.01
C GLY A 223 -35.69 14.49 13.25
N GLU A 224 -35.19 15.02 12.12
CA GLU A 224 -35.94 15.87 11.18
C GLU A 224 -35.67 15.44 9.71
N GLU A 225 -36.75 14.98 9.07
CA GLU A 225 -37.01 14.87 7.62
C GLU A 225 -36.36 13.79 6.71
N LYS A 226 -37.15 13.39 5.71
CA LYS A 226 -37.20 12.07 5.05
C LYS A 226 -36.33 11.91 3.78
N LYS A 227 -35.83 10.68 3.66
CA LYS A 227 -35.13 9.93 2.59
C LYS A 227 -35.36 10.32 1.10
N LYS A 228 -34.26 10.35 0.32
CA LYS A 228 -34.16 9.79 -1.05
C LYS A 228 -32.79 9.12 -1.29
N LYS A 229 -32.78 7.96 -1.96
CA LYS A 229 -31.61 7.09 -2.28
C LYS A 229 -31.13 7.30 -3.73
N SER A 230 -29.85 7.00 -4.00
CA SER A 230 -29.27 6.86 -5.35
C SER A 230 -28.21 5.72 -5.37
N PRO A 231 -28.02 4.99 -6.49
CA PRO A 231 -27.18 3.78 -6.55
C PRO A 231 -25.71 4.06 -6.97
N PRO A 232 -24.78 3.10 -6.81
CA PRO A 232 -23.35 3.34 -7.03
C PRO A 232 -22.93 3.13 -8.50
N ARG A 233 -21.96 3.93 -8.97
CA ARG A 233 -21.27 3.74 -10.26
C ARG A 233 -19.86 3.19 -10.05
N LYS A 234 -19.57 2.06 -10.70
CA LYS A 234 -18.27 1.38 -10.72
C LYS A 234 -17.51 1.67 -12.04
N ARG A 235 -16.18 1.62 -11.93
CA ARG A 235 -15.15 1.34 -12.96
C ARG A 235 -14.61 2.49 -13.82
N ARG A 236 -13.38 2.92 -13.49
CA ARG A 236 -12.42 3.51 -14.45
C ARG A 236 -10.93 3.12 -14.23
N ASN A 237 -10.64 2.04 -13.48
CA ASN A 237 -9.25 1.67 -13.10
C ASN A 237 -8.60 0.56 -13.96
N GLY A 238 -9.25 0.09 -15.03
CA GLY A 238 -8.76 -1.07 -15.80
C GLY A 238 -7.68 -0.79 -16.85
N MET A 239 -7.40 0.48 -17.20
CA MET A 239 -6.50 0.82 -18.32
C MET A 239 -5.01 0.82 -17.92
N VAL A 240 -4.66 1.39 -16.77
CA VAL A 240 -3.27 1.50 -16.29
C VAL A 240 -2.71 0.14 -15.85
N GLN A 241 -3.52 -0.66 -15.16
CA GLN A 241 -3.13 -2.00 -14.73
C GLN A 241 -2.84 -2.93 -15.93
N LYS A 242 -3.64 -2.83 -17.00
CA LYS A 242 -3.36 -3.57 -18.24
C LYS A 242 -2.06 -3.11 -18.93
N SER A 243 -1.73 -1.81 -18.89
CA SER A 243 -0.46 -1.26 -19.40
C SER A 243 0.74 -1.87 -18.67
N LEU A 244 0.74 -1.89 -17.34
CA LEU A 244 1.82 -2.47 -16.53
C LEU A 244 1.96 -4.00 -16.71
N ILE A 245 0.85 -4.74 -16.69
CA ILE A 245 0.84 -6.20 -16.87
C ILE A 245 1.32 -6.62 -18.28
N SER A 246 0.98 -5.85 -19.32
CA SER A 246 1.38 -6.17 -20.71
C SER A 246 2.87 -5.92 -20.99
N ARG A 247 3.50 -5.04 -20.21
CA ARG A 247 4.92 -4.71 -20.31
C ARG A 247 5.81 -5.59 -19.43
N SER A 248 5.22 -6.31 -18.48
CA SER A 248 5.97 -7.22 -17.62
C SER A 248 6.73 -8.29 -18.45
N PRO A 249 8.07 -8.33 -18.36
CA PRO A 249 8.90 -9.34 -19.02
C PRO A 249 8.69 -10.74 -18.44
N ILE A 250 8.04 -10.85 -17.27
CA ILE A 250 7.87 -12.10 -16.53
C ILE A 250 6.95 -13.08 -17.25
N LYS A 251 5.99 -12.58 -18.02
CA LYS A 251 5.19 -13.45 -18.91
C LYS A 251 6.03 -14.11 -20.00
N THR A 252 7.13 -13.48 -20.41
CA THR A 252 8.12 -14.10 -21.29
C THR A 252 8.98 -15.11 -20.53
N LEU A 253 9.28 -14.86 -19.26
CA LEU A 253 9.97 -15.82 -18.40
C LEU A 253 9.14 -17.10 -18.28
N GLU A 254 7.90 -17.00 -17.81
CA GLU A 254 6.97 -18.13 -17.61
C GLU A 254 6.76 -18.97 -18.88
N LYS A 255 6.61 -18.32 -20.05
CA LYS A 255 6.50 -19.02 -21.34
C LYS A 255 7.75 -19.81 -21.72
N ASN A 256 8.93 -19.43 -21.20
CA ASN A 256 10.19 -20.10 -21.47
C ASN A 256 10.52 -21.20 -20.45
N ILE A 257 9.80 -21.28 -19.33
CA ILE A 257 9.94 -22.29 -18.26
C ILE A 257 8.69 -23.17 -18.17
N SER A 258 8.23 -23.71 -19.29
CA SER A 258 7.12 -24.68 -19.37
C SER A 258 5.83 -24.28 -18.62
N GLY A 259 5.58 -22.98 -18.39
CA GLY A 259 4.41 -22.46 -17.68
C GLY A 259 4.66 -21.86 -16.30
N GLY A 260 5.91 -21.85 -15.80
CA GLY A 260 6.26 -21.30 -14.48
C GLY A 260 6.86 -22.35 -13.54
N VAL A 261 7.20 -21.97 -12.31
CA VAL A 261 7.52 -22.94 -11.25
C VAL A 261 6.29 -23.81 -10.97
N GLY A 262 5.13 -23.18 -10.78
CA GLY A 262 3.88 -23.89 -10.58
C GLY A 262 3.68 -24.40 -9.14
N PRO A 263 2.44 -24.81 -8.80
CA PRO A 263 2.10 -25.22 -7.44
C PRO A 263 2.84 -26.49 -7.04
N GLY A 264 3.35 -26.52 -5.81
CA GLY A 264 4.13 -27.64 -5.26
C GLY A 264 5.63 -27.59 -5.56
N ASN A 265 6.08 -26.58 -6.31
CA ASN A 265 7.41 -26.56 -6.88
C ASN A 265 8.27 -25.42 -6.34
N LEU A 266 9.59 -25.59 -6.47
CA LEU A 266 10.61 -24.67 -6.00
C LEU A 266 11.45 -24.19 -7.20
N GLY A 267 11.57 -22.88 -7.35
CA GLY A 267 12.49 -22.21 -8.27
C GLY A 267 13.64 -21.56 -7.53
N VAL A 268 14.83 -21.53 -8.14
CA VAL A 268 16.03 -20.91 -7.58
C VAL A 268 16.66 -19.95 -8.60
N LEU A 269 16.91 -18.71 -8.16
CA LEU A 269 17.75 -17.75 -8.86
C LEU A 269 19.16 -17.75 -8.25
N ALA A 270 20.17 -18.13 -9.03
CA ALA A 270 21.54 -18.29 -8.55
C ALA A 270 22.53 -17.34 -9.23
N SER A 271 23.35 -16.63 -8.44
CA SER A 271 24.44 -15.79 -8.96
C SER A 271 25.38 -15.31 -7.86
N ARG A 272 26.50 -14.68 -8.24
CA ARG A 272 27.36 -13.96 -7.29
C ARG A 272 26.59 -12.83 -6.59
N LYS A 273 27.05 -12.44 -5.41
CA LYS A 273 26.48 -11.31 -4.66
C LYS A 273 26.57 -10.02 -5.51
N GLY A 274 25.52 -9.20 -5.50
CA GLY A 274 25.47 -7.92 -6.23
C GLY A 274 24.96 -7.99 -7.68
N VAL A 275 24.81 -9.17 -8.28
CA VAL A 275 24.40 -9.33 -9.69
C VAL A 275 22.91 -9.06 -9.94
N GLY A 276 22.06 -8.99 -8.90
CA GLY A 276 20.65 -8.57 -9.05
C GLY A 276 19.57 -9.63 -8.78
N LYS A 277 19.86 -10.69 -8.02
CA LYS A 277 18.87 -11.73 -7.65
C LYS A 277 17.62 -11.16 -6.98
N THR A 278 17.82 -10.33 -5.96
CA THR A 278 16.73 -9.66 -5.22
C THR A 278 15.89 -8.81 -6.16
N ALA A 279 16.50 -8.10 -7.11
CA ALA A 279 15.79 -7.32 -8.12
C ALA A 279 14.87 -8.21 -8.97
N CYS A 280 15.37 -9.35 -9.44
CA CYS A 280 14.57 -10.31 -10.21
C CYS A 280 13.43 -10.92 -9.37
N LEU A 281 13.69 -11.32 -8.12
CA LEU A 281 12.67 -11.85 -7.21
C LEU A 281 11.57 -10.82 -6.91
N VAL A 282 11.96 -9.57 -6.66
CA VAL A 282 11.01 -8.47 -6.40
C VAL A 282 10.18 -8.18 -7.64
N GLN A 283 10.76 -8.25 -8.84
CA GLN A 283 9.99 -8.15 -10.08
C GLN A 283 8.99 -9.32 -10.23
N ILE A 284 9.39 -10.56 -9.92
CA ILE A 284 8.48 -11.73 -9.89
C ILE A 284 7.31 -11.48 -8.94
N ALA A 285 7.59 -10.99 -7.74
CA ALA A 285 6.54 -10.63 -6.79
C ALA A 285 5.65 -9.50 -7.31
N LEU A 286 6.22 -8.42 -7.85
CA LEU A 286 5.47 -7.27 -8.35
C LEU A 286 4.53 -7.66 -9.50
N ASP A 287 4.95 -8.56 -10.39
CA ASP A 287 4.08 -9.07 -11.45
C ASP A 287 2.83 -9.75 -10.88
N ARG A 288 2.99 -10.64 -9.88
CA ARG A 288 1.87 -11.25 -9.16
C ARG A 288 0.98 -10.21 -8.47
N LEU A 289 1.59 -9.23 -7.82
CA LEU A 289 0.89 -8.16 -7.09
C LEU A 289 0.08 -7.26 -8.04
N PHE A 290 0.59 -6.97 -9.24
CA PHE A 290 -0.14 -6.24 -10.28
C PHE A 290 -1.35 -7.03 -10.81
N GLU A 291 -1.28 -8.36 -10.79
CA GLU A 291 -2.40 -9.26 -11.07
C GLU A 291 -3.36 -9.46 -9.88
N GLU A 292 -3.19 -8.71 -8.79
CA GLU A 292 -3.99 -8.83 -7.55
C GLU A 292 -3.83 -10.18 -6.85
N LYS A 293 -2.73 -10.87 -7.10
CA LYS A 293 -2.38 -12.11 -6.40
C LYS A 293 -1.46 -11.76 -5.22
N PRO A 294 -1.87 -12.05 -3.96
CA PRO A 294 -1.03 -11.76 -2.81
C PRO A 294 0.29 -12.53 -2.85
N VAL A 295 1.35 -11.93 -2.29
CA VAL A 295 2.70 -12.49 -2.22
C VAL A 295 3.22 -12.38 -0.80
N ILE A 296 3.87 -13.44 -0.31
CA ILE A 296 4.67 -13.37 0.91
C ILE A 296 6.15 -13.36 0.51
N HIS A 297 6.92 -12.45 1.08
CA HIS A 297 8.37 -12.36 0.89
C HIS A 297 9.06 -12.68 2.21
N VAL A 298 9.67 -13.86 2.27
CA VAL A 298 10.50 -14.33 3.38
C VAL A 298 11.94 -13.89 3.11
N SER A 299 12.53 -13.20 4.06
CA SER A 299 13.92 -12.72 4.00
C SER A 299 14.75 -13.41 5.07
N TYR A 300 15.88 -13.96 4.66
CA TYR A 300 16.94 -14.40 5.57
C TYR A 300 18.07 -13.37 5.72
N ALA A 301 17.95 -12.20 5.07
CA ALA A 301 18.90 -11.10 5.22
C ALA A 301 18.72 -10.37 6.57
N SER A 302 19.81 -9.81 7.09
CA SER A 302 19.83 -9.12 8.40
C SER A 302 18.99 -7.84 8.48
N ARG A 303 18.48 -7.30 7.35
CA ARG A 303 17.70 -6.05 7.32
C ARG A 303 16.49 -6.14 6.38
N VAL A 304 15.32 -5.77 6.89
CA VAL A 304 14.05 -5.75 6.14
C VAL A 304 13.91 -4.49 5.28
N ASP A 305 14.38 -3.35 5.79
CA ASP A 305 14.25 -2.03 5.13
C ASP A 305 14.72 -2.09 3.67
N TYR A 306 15.79 -2.83 3.41
CA TYR A 306 16.38 -2.99 2.10
C TYR A 306 15.39 -3.61 1.09
N ILE A 307 14.60 -4.60 1.49
CA ILE A 307 13.61 -5.24 0.62
C ILE A 307 12.47 -4.27 0.33
N ILE A 308 12.02 -3.51 1.34
CA ILE A 308 11.00 -2.47 1.14
C ILE A 308 11.48 -1.46 0.11
N SER A 309 12.71 -0.95 0.26
CA SER A 309 13.33 -0.03 -0.71
C SER A 309 13.41 -0.63 -2.11
N TRP A 310 13.72 -1.93 -2.26
CA TRP A 310 13.70 -2.59 -3.57
C TRP A 310 12.31 -2.59 -4.23
N TYR A 311 11.26 -2.90 -3.46
CA TYR A 311 9.90 -2.83 -4.00
C TYR A 311 9.54 -1.41 -4.41
N GLU A 312 9.91 -0.41 -3.62
CA GLU A 312 9.63 1.00 -3.92
C GLU A 312 10.39 1.49 -5.16
N GLU A 313 11.69 1.23 -5.24
CA GLU A 313 12.55 1.62 -6.37
C GLU A 313 12.10 0.96 -7.67
N ILE A 314 11.91 -0.36 -7.67
CA ILE A 314 11.47 -1.09 -8.86
C ILE A 314 10.06 -0.66 -9.25
N PHE A 315 9.14 -0.49 -8.29
CA PHE A 315 7.80 0.03 -8.58
C PHE A 315 7.87 1.42 -9.21
N LYS A 316 8.70 2.32 -8.67
CA LYS A 316 8.87 3.68 -9.19
C LYS A 316 9.45 3.66 -10.61
N ASN A 317 10.43 2.81 -10.89
CA ASN A 317 11.01 2.65 -12.22
C ASN A 317 9.97 2.11 -13.21
N LEU A 318 9.14 1.16 -12.80
CA LEU A 318 8.03 0.64 -13.63
C LEU A 318 6.90 1.66 -13.83
N ALA A 319 6.60 2.47 -12.81
CA ALA A 319 5.50 3.43 -12.80
C ALA A 319 5.87 4.79 -13.42
N GLY A 320 7.15 5.10 -13.64
CA GLY A 320 7.68 6.42 -14.04
C GLY A 320 7.16 7.03 -15.35
N ARG A 321 6.21 6.37 -16.04
CA ARG A 321 5.53 6.88 -17.24
C ARG A 321 4.01 7.01 -17.10
N GLU A 322 3.44 6.74 -15.93
CA GLU A 322 2.00 6.76 -15.66
C GLU A 322 1.58 7.97 -14.81
N ASN A 323 0.31 8.36 -14.86
CA ASN A 323 -0.21 9.49 -14.05
C ASN A 323 -0.04 9.22 -12.54
N LEU A 324 0.48 10.22 -11.81
CA LEU A 324 0.82 10.16 -10.38
C LEU A 324 -0.31 9.60 -9.48
N LYS A 325 -1.56 10.02 -9.72
CA LYS A 325 -2.73 9.56 -8.95
C LYS A 325 -3.02 8.06 -9.15
N SER A 326 -2.86 7.56 -10.37
CA SER A 326 -3.05 6.15 -10.68
C SER A 326 -1.90 5.29 -10.14
N ALA A 327 -0.68 5.83 -10.14
CA ALA A 327 0.48 5.16 -9.56
C ALA A 327 0.31 4.97 -8.04
N MET A 328 -0.16 5.98 -7.30
CA MET A 328 -0.39 5.86 -5.85
C MET A 328 -1.45 4.80 -5.50
N GLU A 329 -2.58 4.75 -6.22
CA GLU A 329 -3.61 3.74 -5.98
C GLU A 329 -3.08 2.30 -6.21
N ILE A 330 -2.21 2.12 -7.22
CA ILE A 330 -1.58 0.82 -7.50
C ILE A 330 -0.53 0.49 -6.45
N HIS A 331 0.27 1.48 -6.03
CA HIS A 331 1.25 1.34 -4.95
C HIS A 331 0.60 0.84 -3.67
N ASP A 332 -0.46 1.51 -3.21
CA ASP A 332 -1.18 1.11 -1.99
C ASP A 332 -1.77 -0.30 -2.09
N ARG A 333 -2.10 -0.76 -3.30
CA ARG A 333 -2.57 -2.13 -3.53
C ARG A 333 -1.42 -3.14 -3.48
N VAL A 334 -0.29 -2.82 -4.09
CA VAL A 334 0.94 -3.64 -4.04
C VAL A 334 1.35 -3.85 -2.59
N VAL A 335 1.38 -2.78 -1.81
CA VAL A 335 1.72 -2.84 -0.38
C VAL A 335 0.69 -3.67 0.39
N ARG A 336 -0.62 -3.49 0.14
CA ARG A 336 -1.70 -4.27 0.80
C ARG A 336 -1.70 -5.76 0.50
N ASN A 337 -1.29 -6.16 -0.70
CA ASN A 337 -1.28 -7.56 -1.11
C ASN A 337 0.07 -8.24 -0.87
N ARG A 338 0.99 -7.59 -0.15
CA ARG A 338 2.33 -8.12 0.13
C ARG A 338 2.57 -8.17 1.63
N VAL A 339 3.12 -9.28 2.11
CA VAL A 339 3.68 -9.39 3.46
C VAL A 339 5.18 -9.66 3.34
N ILE A 340 6.00 -8.95 4.12
CA ILE A 340 7.45 -9.21 4.23
C ILE A 340 7.73 -9.75 5.64
N MET A 341 8.40 -10.90 5.72
CA MET A 341 8.79 -11.56 6.96
C MET A 341 10.30 -11.72 7.00
N ASN A 342 10.93 -11.53 8.15
CA ASN A 342 12.36 -11.72 8.32
C ASN A 342 12.68 -12.76 9.39
N PHE A 343 13.51 -13.71 9.03
CA PHE A 343 14.01 -14.76 9.90
C PHE A 343 15.54 -14.84 9.81
N ARG A 344 16.18 -15.37 10.84
CA ARG A 344 17.58 -15.81 10.74
C ARG A 344 17.60 -17.30 10.43
N GLN A 345 18.35 -17.72 9.43
CA GLN A 345 18.40 -19.16 9.08
C GLN A 345 19.16 -19.97 10.13
N GLU A 346 20.26 -19.41 10.65
CA GLU A 346 20.97 -20.02 11.77
C GLU A 346 20.17 -19.83 13.07
N GLY A 347 19.89 -20.94 13.75
CA GLY A 347 19.22 -20.96 15.06
C GLY A 347 17.69 -20.98 15.00
N LEU A 348 17.07 -20.89 13.82
CA LEU A 348 15.61 -20.96 13.68
C LEU A 348 15.21 -22.16 12.78
N PRO A 349 14.50 -23.17 13.31
CA PRO A 349 14.09 -24.32 12.53
C PRO A 349 13.13 -23.95 11.39
N THR A 350 13.30 -24.55 10.22
CA THR A 350 12.42 -24.32 9.06
C THR A 350 10.95 -24.56 9.38
N GLU A 351 10.63 -25.52 10.26
CA GLU A 351 9.25 -25.76 10.72
C GLU A 351 8.61 -24.54 11.38
N GLN A 352 9.40 -23.68 12.05
CA GLN A 352 8.90 -22.44 12.67
C GLN A 352 8.58 -21.38 11.61
N VAL A 353 9.40 -21.27 10.57
CA VAL A 353 9.10 -20.42 9.40
C VAL A 353 7.80 -20.87 8.74
N LEU A 354 7.67 -22.18 8.49
CA LEU A 354 6.47 -22.75 7.87
C LEU A 354 5.22 -22.58 8.74
N ARG A 355 5.31 -22.74 10.07
CA ARG A 355 4.19 -22.43 10.99
C ARG A 355 3.74 -20.97 10.92
N SER A 356 4.70 -20.05 10.77
CA SER A 356 4.40 -18.62 10.65
C SER A 356 3.70 -18.31 9.32
N LEU A 357 4.13 -18.97 8.23
CA LEU A 357 3.44 -18.92 6.94
C LEU A 357 2.04 -19.51 7.01
N GLU A 358 1.89 -20.66 7.66
CA GLU A 358 0.60 -21.35 7.84
C GLU A 358 -0.43 -20.46 8.52
N ALA A 359 -0.02 -19.77 9.59
CA ALA A 359 -0.89 -18.87 10.32
C ALA A 359 -1.37 -17.67 9.46
N LEU A 360 -0.55 -17.18 8.53
CA LEU A 360 -0.93 -16.15 7.58
C LEU A 360 -1.91 -16.68 6.53
N LEU A 361 -1.62 -17.86 5.95
CA LEU A 361 -2.40 -18.45 4.87
C LEU A 361 -3.79 -18.89 5.35
N GLY A 362 -3.85 -19.62 6.47
CA GLY A 362 -5.08 -20.16 7.04
C GLY A 362 -5.85 -19.14 7.87
N PRO A 363 -5.61 -19.02 9.20
CA PRO A 363 -6.32 -18.08 10.08
C PRO A 363 -6.25 -16.62 9.64
N GLY A 364 -5.11 -16.20 9.08
CA GLY A 364 -4.92 -14.86 8.53
C GLY A 364 -5.64 -14.59 7.20
N ASN A 365 -6.18 -15.64 6.56
CA ASN A 365 -6.88 -15.61 5.26
C ASN A 365 -6.10 -14.83 4.18
N PHE A 366 -4.77 -14.87 4.24
CA PHE A 366 -3.90 -14.24 3.27
C PHE A 366 -3.63 -15.22 2.13
N ARG A 367 -4.38 -15.09 1.03
CA ARG A 367 -4.43 -16.08 -0.06
C ARG A 367 -3.25 -15.96 -1.03
N ALA A 368 -2.03 -15.98 -0.53
CA ALA A 368 -0.84 -16.00 -1.36
C ALA A 368 -0.72 -17.33 -2.11
N LYS A 369 -0.24 -17.28 -3.35
CA LYS A 369 0.14 -18.47 -4.14
C LYS A 369 1.62 -18.52 -4.47
N THR A 370 2.32 -17.40 -4.32
CA THR A 370 3.74 -17.25 -4.58
C THR A 370 4.41 -16.80 -3.30
N ILE A 371 5.46 -17.51 -2.89
CA ILE A 371 6.32 -17.15 -1.77
C ILE A 371 7.73 -16.90 -2.29
N ILE A 372 8.27 -15.72 -2.01
CA ILE A 372 9.66 -15.40 -2.27
C ILE A 372 10.48 -15.73 -1.03
N VAL A 373 11.64 -16.34 -1.20
CA VAL A 373 12.61 -16.66 -0.14
C VAL A 373 13.96 -16.09 -0.53
N ASP A 374 14.24 -14.87 -0.08
CA ASP A 374 15.49 -14.18 -0.39
C ASP A 374 16.53 -14.38 0.72
N GLY A 375 17.78 -14.66 0.34
CA GLY A 375 18.91 -14.77 1.25
C GLY A 375 19.12 -16.15 1.86
N PHE A 376 18.45 -17.19 1.37
CA PHE A 376 18.63 -18.56 1.86
C PHE A 376 20.06 -19.06 1.58
N ASP A 377 20.75 -19.51 2.62
CA ASP A 377 22.12 -20.01 2.56
C ASP A 377 22.14 -21.51 2.25
N PHE A 378 22.40 -21.82 0.98
CA PHE A 378 22.55 -23.19 0.48
C PHE A 378 23.91 -23.84 0.84
N TYR A 379 24.82 -23.11 1.51
CA TYR A 379 26.07 -23.70 2.03
C TYR A 379 25.88 -24.40 3.37
N LEU A 380 24.70 -24.23 4.01
CA LEU A 380 24.30 -24.99 5.19
C LEU A 380 23.69 -26.35 4.76
N PRO A 381 23.63 -27.35 5.66
CA PRO A 381 22.94 -28.62 5.38
C PRO A 381 21.42 -28.45 5.24
N VAL A 382 20.93 -28.14 4.03
CA VAL A 382 19.53 -27.73 3.79
C VAL A 382 18.62 -28.79 3.16
N ALA A 383 19.07 -30.04 3.02
CA ALA A 383 18.28 -31.09 2.34
C ALA A 383 16.91 -31.31 3.00
N ARG A 384 16.88 -31.40 4.34
CA ARG A 384 15.64 -31.53 5.11
C ARG A 384 14.76 -30.28 5.00
N ASP A 385 15.37 -29.10 4.98
CA ASP A 385 14.64 -27.84 4.86
C ASP A 385 13.92 -27.76 3.51
N LEU A 386 14.60 -28.12 2.42
CA LEU A 386 14.03 -28.14 1.08
C LEU A 386 12.91 -29.18 0.94
N GLU A 387 13.05 -30.34 1.58
CA GLU A 387 11.97 -31.34 1.66
C GLU A 387 10.72 -30.78 2.36
N LEU A 388 10.91 -30.10 3.50
CA LEU A 388 9.82 -29.44 4.22
C LEU A 388 9.15 -28.35 3.38
N PHE A 389 9.93 -27.49 2.72
CA PHE A 389 9.40 -26.48 1.80
C PHE A 389 8.62 -27.11 0.64
N LYS A 390 9.15 -28.18 0.03
CA LYS A 390 8.49 -28.89 -1.08
C LYS A 390 7.15 -29.47 -0.64
N LYS A 391 7.12 -30.14 0.51
CA LYS A 391 5.89 -30.70 1.08
C LYS A 391 4.86 -29.61 1.37
N PHE A 392 5.28 -28.53 2.04
CA PHE A 392 4.42 -27.39 2.34
C PHE A 392 3.88 -26.73 1.06
N ALA A 393 4.72 -26.56 0.04
CA ALA A 393 4.32 -26.04 -1.26
C ALA A 393 3.21 -26.90 -1.90
N ALA A 394 3.32 -28.23 -1.82
CA ALA A 394 2.35 -29.14 -2.39
C ALA A 394 1.01 -29.12 -1.62
N GLU A 395 1.08 -29.16 -0.29
CA GLU A 395 -0.10 -29.14 0.59
C GLU A 395 -0.93 -27.86 0.40
N HIS A 396 -0.27 -26.70 0.28
CA HIS A 396 -0.92 -25.40 0.18
C HIS A 396 -1.07 -24.88 -1.27
N GLN A 397 -0.64 -25.67 -2.27
CA GLN A 397 -0.67 -25.29 -3.69
C GLN A 397 0.07 -23.97 -3.97
N LEU A 398 1.26 -23.83 -3.38
CA LEU A 398 2.13 -22.67 -3.48
C LEU A 398 3.30 -22.93 -4.43
N GLU A 399 3.85 -21.86 -5.01
CA GLU A 399 5.17 -21.88 -5.64
C GLU A 399 6.17 -21.10 -4.76
N PHE A 400 7.39 -21.60 -4.64
CA PHE A 400 8.48 -20.90 -3.93
C PHE A 400 9.56 -20.45 -4.90
N TRP A 401 10.09 -19.24 -4.68
CA TRP A 401 11.26 -18.72 -5.39
C TRP A 401 12.37 -18.36 -4.42
N PHE A 402 13.49 -19.07 -4.50
CA PHE A 402 14.65 -18.84 -3.66
C PHE A 402 15.70 -18.01 -4.38
N SER A 403 16.46 -17.19 -3.64
CA SER A 403 17.77 -16.73 -4.10
C SER A 403 18.89 -17.59 -3.54
N CYS A 404 19.90 -17.85 -4.38
CA CYS A 404 21.13 -18.54 -4.00
C CYS A 404 22.33 -17.63 -4.32
N SER A 405 23.08 -17.24 -3.29
CA SER A 405 24.29 -16.42 -3.45
C SER A 405 25.53 -17.31 -3.58
N LEU A 406 26.11 -17.34 -4.78
CA LEU A 406 27.32 -18.13 -5.06
C LEU A 406 28.58 -17.46 -4.49
N ARG A 407 29.45 -18.25 -3.85
CA ARG A 407 30.72 -17.85 -3.22
C ARG A 407 31.87 -18.68 -3.80
N GLY A 408 33.07 -18.08 -3.91
CA GLY A 408 34.29 -18.74 -4.38
C GLY A 408 34.96 -18.04 -5.58
N GLU A 409 36.25 -18.33 -5.78
CA GLU A 409 37.05 -17.81 -6.91
C GLU A 409 37.13 -18.79 -8.10
N ASP A 410 36.94 -20.09 -7.85
CA ASP A 410 36.97 -21.15 -8.86
C ASP A 410 35.73 -21.20 -9.77
N SER A 411 35.72 -22.15 -10.73
CA SER A 411 34.53 -22.46 -11.53
C SER A 411 33.35 -22.77 -10.61
N LEU A 412 32.31 -21.94 -10.66
CA LEU A 412 31.13 -22.07 -9.81
C LEU A 412 30.08 -23.03 -10.37
N PHE A 413 30.26 -23.45 -11.62
CA PHE A 413 29.30 -24.22 -12.40
C PHE A 413 29.95 -25.49 -12.95
N ASP A 414 29.14 -26.54 -13.10
CA ASP A 414 29.53 -27.75 -13.83
C ASP A 414 29.39 -27.57 -15.36
N GLU A 415 29.68 -28.63 -16.11
CA GLU A 415 29.62 -28.67 -17.58
C GLU A 415 28.22 -28.40 -18.16
N HIS A 416 27.17 -28.53 -17.34
CA HIS A 416 25.78 -28.28 -17.71
C HIS A 416 25.29 -26.90 -17.24
N GLY A 417 26.14 -26.10 -16.59
CA GLY A 417 25.81 -24.79 -16.03
C GLY A 417 25.14 -24.85 -14.67
N VAL A 418 25.08 -26.02 -14.02
CA VAL A 418 24.51 -26.17 -12.67
C VAL A 418 25.50 -25.63 -11.65
N PRO A 419 25.08 -24.71 -10.74
CA PRO A 419 25.95 -24.28 -9.66
C PRO A 419 26.32 -25.44 -8.74
N PHE A 420 27.60 -25.63 -8.44
CA PHE A 420 28.06 -26.76 -7.62
C PHE A 420 27.36 -26.85 -6.25
N VAL A 421 27.05 -25.69 -5.65
CA VAL A 421 26.33 -25.60 -4.37
C VAL A 421 24.91 -26.21 -4.44
N LEU A 422 24.29 -26.26 -5.62
CA LEU A 422 22.94 -26.79 -5.82
C LEU A 422 22.94 -28.26 -6.27
N LYS A 423 24.10 -28.84 -6.59
CA LYS A 423 24.22 -30.16 -7.22
C LYS A 423 23.56 -31.28 -6.41
N ASN A 424 23.70 -31.23 -5.08
CA ASN A 424 23.14 -32.23 -4.17
C ASN A 424 21.66 -32.00 -3.86
N TYR A 425 21.04 -30.94 -4.39
CA TYR A 425 19.68 -30.54 -4.09
C TYR A 425 18.77 -30.53 -5.32
N LEU A 426 19.28 -31.02 -6.47
CA LEU A 426 18.55 -31.00 -7.73
C LEU A 426 17.19 -31.68 -7.60
N ASP A 427 17.07 -32.79 -6.89
CA ASP A 427 15.80 -33.53 -6.77
C ASP A 427 14.67 -32.71 -6.11
N PHE A 428 15.02 -31.72 -5.29
CA PHE A 428 14.04 -30.83 -4.65
C PHE A 428 13.67 -29.62 -5.52
N ILE A 429 14.60 -29.16 -6.35
CA ILE A 429 14.49 -27.91 -7.11
C ILE A 429 14.01 -28.19 -8.53
N ASP A 430 12.88 -27.60 -8.92
CA ASP A 430 12.30 -27.78 -10.26
C ASP A 430 12.90 -26.80 -11.26
N ILE A 431 13.12 -25.56 -10.85
CA ILE A 431 13.64 -24.52 -11.76
C ILE A 431 14.93 -23.95 -11.23
N ILE A 432 15.95 -23.89 -12.07
CA ILE A 432 17.19 -23.17 -11.78
C ILE A 432 17.44 -22.18 -12.89
N ILE A 433 17.55 -20.90 -12.52
CA ILE A 433 17.98 -19.83 -13.42
C ILE A 433 19.24 -19.20 -12.84
N THR A 434 20.30 -19.12 -13.64
CA THR A 434 21.51 -18.43 -13.25
C THR A 434 21.53 -17.01 -13.83
N LEU A 435 22.08 -16.06 -13.07
CA LEU A 435 22.33 -14.70 -13.53
C LEU A 435 23.83 -14.49 -13.67
N GLU A 436 24.26 -14.08 -14.86
CA GLU A 436 25.66 -13.84 -15.19
C GLU A 436 25.82 -12.41 -15.70
N GLN A 437 26.76 -11.68 -15.09
CA GLN A 437 27.06 -10.31 -15.51
C GLN A 437 27.95 -10.33 -16.76
N ASP A 438 27.48 -9.68 -17.81
CA ASP A 438 28.23 -9.36 -19.03
C ASP A 438 28.56 -7.86 -19.05
N ASN A 439 29.43 -7.42 -19.96
CA ASN A 439 29.99 -6.06 -20.03
C ASN A 439 28.94 -4.92 -20.09
N SER A 440 27.69 -5.20 -20.44
CA SER A 440 26.61 -4.20 -20.52
C SER A 440 25.30 -4.58 -19.82
N HIS A 441 25.02 -5.86 -19.60
CA HIS A 441 23.75 -6.36 -19.05
C HIS A 441 23.97 -7.64 -18.23
N VAL A 442 22.99 -7.99 -17.40
CA VAL A 442 22.97 -9.27 -16.69
C VAL A 442 22.09 -10.26 -17.45
N LYS A 443 22.67 -11.37 -17.91
CA LYS A 443 21.98 -12.41 -18.68
C LYS A 443 21.34 -13.44 -17.75
N LEU A 444 20.17 -13.93 -18.14
CA LEU A 444 19.47 -15.01 -17.44
C LEU A 444 19.60 -16.31 -18.25
N ASN A 445 20.12 -17.36 -17.64
CA ASN A 445 20.24 -18.68 -18.24
C ASN A 445 19.32 -19.64 -17.48
N LEU A 446 18.35 -20.26 -18.18
CA LEU A 446 17.59 -21.37 -17.62
C LEU A 446 18.52 -22.58 -17.66
N VAL A 447 18.81 -23.16 -16.51
CA VAL A 447 19.71 -24.31 -16.31
C VAL A 447 18.91 -25.59 -16.08
N LYS A 448 17.81 -25.49 -15.35
CA LYS A 448 16.91 -26.61 -15.06
C LYS A 448 15.46 -26.17 -15.23
N ASP A 449 14.69 -27.00 -15.92
CA ASP A 449 13.24 -26.89 -16.10
C ASP A 449 12.57 -28.24 -15.78
N HIS A 450 12.04 -28.34 -14.56
CA HIS A 450 11.53 -29.56 -13.94
C HIS A 450 12.50 -30.74 -14.04
N GLN A 451 12.24 -31.71 -14.90
CA GLN A 451 13.08 -32.90 -15.05
C GLN A 451 14.20 -32.72 -16.10
N GLN A 452 14.23 -31.58 -16.80
CA GLN A 452 15.18 -31.32 -17.88
C GLN A 452 16.28 -30.37 -17.43
N ILE A 453 17.54 -30.77 -17.59
CA ILE A 453 18.69 -29.87 -17.47
C ILE A 453 19.04 -29.40 -18.88
N SER A 454 19.03 -28.09 -19.09
CA SER A 454 19.35 -27.46 -20.37
C SER A 454 20.07 -26.15 -20.11
N GLY A 455 21.16 -25.83 -20.80
CA GLY A 455 21.84 -24.53 -20.71
C GLY A 455 21.19 -23.45 -21.59
N LYS A 456 19.85 -23.34 -21.55
CA LYS A 456 19.10 -22.49 -22.49
C LYS A 456 19.20 -21.02 -22.07
N LYS A 457 19.82 -20.20 -22.92
CA LYS A 457 19.82 -18.74 -22.75
C LYS A 457 18.40 -18.19 -22.89
N LEU A 458 17.91 -17.49 -21.87
CA LEU A 458 16.61 -16.84 -21.93
C LEU A 458 16.72 -15.56 -22.76
N LYS A 459 15.65 -15.23 -23.50
CA LYS A 459 15.53 -13.95 -24.24
C LYS A 459 15.14 -12.81 -23.29
N LEU A 460 15.83 -12.75 -22.16
CA LEU A 460 15.62 -11.80 -21.08
C LEU A 460 16.98 -11.38 -20.53
N GLN A 461 17.10 -10.11 -20.21
CA GLN A 461 18.26 -9.53 -19.55
C GLN A 461 17.81 -8.59 -18.44
N LEU A 462 18.65 -8.38 -17.44
CA LEU A 462 18.47 -7.39 -16.39
C LEU A 462 19.41 -6.22 -16.66
N ASP A 463 18.85 -5.01 -16.73
CA ASP A 463 19.61 -3.77 -16.85
C ASP A 463 20.26 -3.44 -15.49
N PRO A 464 21.60 -3.31 -15.39
CA PRO A 464 22.29 -3.06 -14.13
C PRO A 464 22.04 -1.65 -13.55
N GLN A 465 21.59 -0.69 -14.35
CA GLN A 465 21.29 0.67 -13.88
C GLN A 465 19.85 0.79 -13.38
N THR A 466 18.88 0.35 -14.17
CA THR A 466 17.45 0.46 -13.81
C THR A 466 16.97 -0.70 -12.96
N LEU A 467 17.73 -1.81 -12.98
CA LEU A 467 17.43 -3.06 -12.29
C LEU A 467 16.10 -3.67 -12.74
N LEU A 468 15.67 -3.33 -13.96
CA LEU A 468 14.50 -3.87 -14.62
C LEU A 468 14.88 -5.00 -15.57
N LEU A 469 14.04 -6.03 -15.62
CA LEU A 469 14.11 -7.05 -16.64
C LEU A 469 13.62 -6.46 -17.96
N ASP A 470 14.28 -6.82 -19.04
CA ASP A 470 13.95 -6.42 -20.41
C ASP A 470 14.04 -7.61 -21.35
N ARG A 471 13.27 -7.54 -22.45
CA ARG A 471 13.32 -8.55 -23.52
C ARG A 471 14.49 -8.24 -24.46
N ILE A 472 15.18 -9.30 -24.88
CA ILE A 472 16.23 -9.25 -25.91
C ILE A 472 15.61 -9.39 -27.31
#